data_AF-A0A2M7PDY5-F1
#
_entry.id   AF-A0A2M7PDY5-F1
#
_cell.length_a   1.000
_cell.length_b   1.000
_cell.length_c   1.000
_cell.angle_alpha   90.00
_cell.angle_beta   90.00
_cell.angle_gamma   90.00
#
_symmetry.space_group_name_H-M   'P 1'
#
loop_
_entity.id
_entity.type
_entity.pdbx_description
1 polymer ?
#
loop_
_entity_poly.entity_id
_entity_poly.type
_entity_poly.pdbx_seq_one_letter_code
_entity_poly.pdbx_strand_id
1 'polypeptide(L)'
;MEINDQHKAILRGMGLSEKDFTLFDGKFVTYEYDDEKGVRIYDPYYSTSYNEYIGVEGWSAWSSEKDTFMSDILRGARKKVVEAEAAGKKLPPEELRDAMAKKFAGKKP
;
A
#
# COMPACT_ATOMS: atom_id res chain seq x y z
N MET A 1 -17.53 -4.93 -13.92
CA MET A 1 -17.35 -3.78 -14.83
C MET A 1 -16.37 -4.19 -15.94
N GLU A 2 -16.56 -3.74 -17.18
CA GLU A 2 -15.58 -3.96 -18.24
C GLU A 2 -14.49 -2.88 -18.20
N ILE A 3 -13.23 -3.31 -18.27
CA ILE A 3 -12.05 -2.43 -18.29
C ILE A 3 -11.43 -2.52 -19.68
N ASN A 4 -11.22 -1.38 -20.33
CA ASN A 4 -10.51 -1.34 -21.61
C ASN A 4 -9.07 -1.87 -21.42
N ASP A 5 -8.59 -2.70 -22.36
CA ASP A 5 -7.26 -3.30 -22.30
C ASP A 5 -6.12 -2.27 -22.25
N GLN A 6 -6.29 -1.10 -22.89
CA GLN A 6 -5.32 -0.01 -22.79
C GLN A 6 -5.23 0.52 -21.35
N HIS A 7 -6.37 0.64 -20.66
CA HIS A 7 -6.41 1.12 -19.27
C HIS A 7 -5.87 0.05 -18.32
N LYS A 8 -6.11 -1.24 -18.59
CA LYS A 8 -5.50 -2.35 -17.83
C LYS A 8 -3.98 -2.25 -17.82
N ALA A 9 -3.35 -1.88 -18.94
CA ALA A 9 -1.90 -1.73 -19.00
C ALA A 9 -1.40 -0.65 -18.02
N ILE A 10 -2.09 0.48 -17.92
CA ILE A 10 -1.79 1.57 -16.98
C ILE A 10 -2.00 1.10 -15.54
N LEU A 11 -3.14 0.46 -15.25
CA LEU A 11 -3.47 -0.07 -13.93
C LEU A 11 -2.44 -1.11 -13.43
N ARG A 12 -1.93 -1.98 -14.32
CA ARG A 12 -0.82 -2.88 -13.97
C ARG A 12 0.45 -2.10 -13.62
N GLY A 13 0.75 -1.02 -14.35
CA GLY A 13 1.85 -0.12 -14.04
C GLY A 13 1.71 0.57 -12.68
N MET A 14 0.48 0.77 -12.21
CA MET A 14 0.16 1.29 -10.88
C MET A 14 0.24 0.24 -9.76
N GLY A 15 0.55 -1.02 -10.08
CA GLY A 15 0.70 -2.11 -9.10
C GLY A 15 -0.52 -3.01 -8.95
N LEU A 16 -1.58 -2.84 -9.74
CA LEU A 16 -2.72 -3.75 -9.73
C LEU A 16 -2.40 -5.05 -10.49
N SER A 17 -2.93 -6.14 -9.96
CA SER A 17 -2.83 -7.49 -10.53
C SER A 17 -4.10 -7.89 -11.28
N GLU A 18 -4.02 -8.98 -12.06
CA GLU A 18 -5.19 -9.58 -12.72
C GLU A 18 -6.31 -9.93 -11.75
N LYS A 19 -5.96 -10.30 -10.51
CA LYS A 19 -6.96 -10.63 -9.48
C LYS A 19 -7.75 -9.39 -9.08
N ASP A 20 -7.09 -8.24 -9.01
CA ASP A 20 -7.73 -6.98 -8.63
C ASP A 20 -8.76 -6.55 -9.67
N PHE A 21 -8.56 -6.86 -10.95
CA PHE A 21 -9.53 -6.56 -12.01
C PHE A 21 -10.88 -7.25 -11.82
N THR A 22 -10.91 -8.38 -11.11
CA THR A 22 -12.18 -9.06 -10.78
C THR A 22 -12.99 -8.33 -9.71
N LEU A 23 -12.36 -7.43 -8.96
CA LEU A 23 -13.01 -6.63 -7.91
C LEU A 23 -13.77 -5.42 -8.48
N PHE A 24 -13.47 -5.02 -9.72
CA PHE A 24 -14.08 -3.86 -10.37
C PHE A 24 -15.58 -4.08 -10.62
N ASP A 25 -16.39 -3.55 -9.71
CA ASP A 25 -17.83 -3.72 -9.65
C ASP A 25 -18.60 -2.46 -10.09
N GLY A 26 -17.90 -1.33 -10.27
CA GLY A 26 -18.50 -0.05 -10.61
C GLY A 26 -19.18 0.66 -9.43
N LYS A 27 -19.00 0.16 -8.20
CA LYS A 27 -19.59 0.72 -6.97
C LYS A 27 -18.54 1.01 -5.91
N PHE A 28 -17.81 -0.02 -5.49
CA PHE A 28 -16.79 0.06 -4.45
C PHE A 28 -15.39 -0.04 -5.02
N VAL A 29 -15.24 -0.67 -6.18
CA VAL A 29 -13.99 -0.62 -6.96
C VAL A 29 -14.34 -0.21 -8.38
N THR A 30 -13.85 0.97 -8.77
CA THR A 30 -14.01 1.49 -10.13
C THR A 30 -12.78 2.28 -10.54
N TYR A 31 -12.72 2.73 -11.79
CA TYR A 31 -11.68 3.64 -12.26
C TYR A 31 -12.28 4.70 -13.17
N GLU A 32 -11.51 5.79 -13.31
CA GLU A 32 -11.70 6.79 -14.34
C GLU A 32 -10.47 6.87 -15.22
N TYR A 33 -10.70 7.28 -16.47
CA TYR A 33 -9.66 7.52 -17.45
C TYR A 33 -9.83 8.92 -18.05
N ASP A 34 -8.72 9.60 -18.20
CA ASP A 34 -8.58 10.91 -18.83
C ASP A 34 -7.33 10.87 -19.73
N ASP A 35 -7.41 11.42 -20.94
CA ASP A 35 -6.33 11.32 -21.93
C ASP A 35 -5.03 12.03 -21.49
N GLU A 36 -5.15 13.10 -20.69
CA GLU A 36 -4.00 13.87 -20.21
C GLU A 36 -3.49 13.33 -18.87
N LYS A 37 -4.40 12.92 -17.99
CA LYS A 37 -4.08 12.54 -16.61
C LYS A 37 -3.86 11.03 -16.43
N GLY A 38 -4.33 10.21 -17.37
CA GLY A 38 -4.27 8.76 -17.33
C GLY A 38 -5.39 8.15 -16.49
N VAL A 39 -5.06 7.18 -15.64
CA VAL A 39 -6.05 6.43 -14.85
C VAL A 39 -5.99 6.80 -13.38
N ARG A 40 -7.14 6.87 -12.72
CA ARG A 40 -7.24 6.84 -11.25
C ARG A 40 -8.23 5.79 -10.81
N ILE A 41 -8.01 5.20 -9.64
CA ILE A 41 -8.92 4.19 -9.08
C ILE A 41 -9.73 4.78 -7.94
N TYR A 42 -10.96 4.31 -7.82
CA TYR A 42 -11.76 4.44 -6.61
C TYR A 42 -11.72 3.12 -5.88
N ASP A 43 -11.16 3.13 -4.68
CA ASP A 43 -11.07 1.96 -3.80
C ASP A 43 -11.01 2.43 -2.34
N PRO A 44 -12.11 2.99 -1.79
CA PRO A 44 -12.15 3.57 -0.44
C PRO A 44 -11.82 2.58 0.67
N TYR A 45 -11.87 1.28 0.38
CA TYR A 45 -11.64 0.21 1.35
C TYR A 45 -10.30 -0.52 1.16
N TYR A 46 -9.44 -0.06 0.24
CA TYR A 46 -8.17 -0.73 -0.08
C TYR A 46 -8.36 -2.23 -0.35
N SER A 47 -9.39 -2.55 -1.14
CA SER A 47 -9.75 -3.92 -1.50
C SER A 47 -8.79 -4.50 -2.54
N THR A 48 -8.17 -3.63 -3.33
CA THR A 48 -7.18 -3.98 -4.35
C THR A 48 -5.76 -4.01 -3.78
N SER A 49 -4.83 -4.56 -4.56
CA SER A 49 -3.40 -4.56 -4.24
C SER A 49 -2.71 -3.19 -4.44
N TYR A 50 -3.47 -2.12 -4.72
CA TYR A 50 -2.90 -0.78 -4.87
C TYR A 50 -2.27 -0.31 -3.55
N ASN A 51 -1.00 0.12 -3.64
CA ASN A 51 -0.14 0.32 -2.49
C ASN A 51 0.16 1.79 -2.17
N GLU A 52 -0.40 2.71 -2.96
CA GLU A 52 -0.24 4.14 -2.73
C GLU A 52 -1.44 4.74 -2.03
N TYR A 53 -1.34 6.02 -1.69
CA TYR A 53 -2.36 6.70 -0.92
C TYR A 53 -3.68 6.80 -1.71
N ILE A 54 -4.77 6.48 -1.02
CA ILE A 54 -6.13 6.74 -1.46
C ILE A 54 -6.71 7.81 -0.55
N GLY A 55 -7.17 8.91 -1.15
CA GLY A 55 -7.73 10.05 -0.46
C GLY A 55 -8.97 9.71 0.35
N VAL A 56 -9.37 10.61 1.25
CA VAL A 56 -10.58 10.47 2.08
C VAL A 56 -11.86 10.28 1.27
N GLU A 57 -11.89 10.80 0.04
CA GLU A 57 -12.98 10.65 -0.93
C GLU A 57 -12.95 9.30 -1.66
N GLY A 58 -12.03 8.39 -1.30
CA GLY A 58 -11.91 7.04 -1.89
C GLY A 58 -11.15 6.95 -3.21
N TRP A 59 -10.68 8.08 -3.75
CA TRP A 59 -9.93 8.13 -5.00
C TRP A 59 -8.42 8.16 -4.79
N SER A 60 -7.69 7.43 -5.64
CA SER A 60 -6.26 7.61 -5.80
C SER A 60 -5.93 8.93 -6.51
N ALA A 61 -4.68 9.35 -6.39
CA ALA A 61 -4.08 10.29 -7.34
C ALA A 61 -4.18 9.75 -8.78
N TRP A 62 -4.08 10.64 -9.76
CA TRP A 62 -4.00 10.25 -11.16
C TRP A 62 -2.67 9.57 -11.45
N SER A 63 -2.66 8.57 -12.35
CA SER A 63 -1.45 7.82 -12.69
C SER A 63 -0.32 8.71 -13.23
N SER A 64 -0.65 9.83 -13.87
CA SER A 64 0.32 10.82 -14.36
C SER A 64 1.04 11.57 -13.23
N GLU A 65 0.39 11.77 -12.09
CA GLU A 65 0.94 12.47 -10.92
C GLU A 65 2.03 11.64 -10.24
N LYS A 66 2.02 10.31 -10.43
CA LYS A 66 2.98 9.36 -9.87
C LYS A 66 3.18 9.59 -8.37
N ASP A 67 2.07 9.68 -7.63
CA ASP A 67 2.11 9.80 -6.19
C ASP A 67 2.77 8.57 -5.57
N THR A 68 3.97 8.75 -5.01
CA THR A 68 4.75 7.70 -4.32
C THR A 68 4.79 7.91 -2.81
N PHE A 69 3.89 8.71 -2.24
CA PHE A 69 3.93 9.13 -0.85
C PHE A 69 4.04 7.95 0.14
N MET A 70 3.18 6.94 -0.01
CA MET A 70 3.17 5.77 0.88
C MET A 70 4.45 4.95 0.71
N SER A 71 4.84 4.70 -0.55
CA SER A 71 6.09 4.01 -0.85
C SER A 71 7.32 4.72 -0.31
N ASP A 72 7.37 6.06 -0.36
CA ASP A 72 8.48 6.86 0.15
C ASP A 72 8.58 6.82 1.67
N ILE A 73 7.44 6.90 2.39
CA ILE A 73 7.39 6.73 3.84
C ILE A 73 7.91 5.34 4.23
N LEU A 74 7.41 4.29 3.56
CA LEU A 74 7.76 2.92 3.87
C LEU A 74 9.21 2.60 3.52
N ARG A 75 9.81 3.26 2.51
CA ARG A 75 11.22 3.07 2.13
C ARG A 75 12.15 3.35 3.30
N GLY A 76 11.91 4.43 4.04
CA GLY A 76 12.71 4.79 5.22
C GLY A 76 12.60 3.76 6.35
N ALA A 77 11.40 3.23 6.58
CA ALA A 77 11.18 2.18 7.57
C ALA A 77 11.84 0.85 7.16
N ARG A 78 11.69 0.44 5.90
CA ARG A 78 12.29 -0.78 5.36
C ARG A 78 13.82 -0.76 5.42
N LYS A 79 14.44 0.40 5.13
CA LYS A 79 15.90 0.56 5.25
C LYS A 79 16.40 0.28 6.67
N LYS A 80 15.70 0.80 7.69
CA LYS A 80 16.04 0.55 9.10
C LYS A 80 15.86 -0.92 9.51
N VAL A 81 14.84 -1.59 8.98
CA VAL A 81 14.63 -3.03 9.22
C VAL A 81 15.77 -3.84 8.61
N VAL A 82 16.12 -3.60 7.34
CA VAL A 82 17.24 -4.27 6.67
C VAL A 82 18.56 -4.00 7.39
N GLU A 83 18.82 -2.77 7.82
CA GLU A 83 20.00 -2.44 8.63
C GLU A 83 20.00 -3.19 9.97
N ALA A 84 18.86 -3.32 10.65
CA ALA A 84 18.74 -4.06 11.89
C ALA A 84 18.89 -5.59 11.70
N GLU A 85 18.36 -6.14 10.60
CA GLU A 85 18.51 -7.55 10.24
C GLU A 85 19.94 -7.88 9.83
N ALA A 86 20.59 -7.02 9.03
CA ALA A 86 22.00 -7.12 8.67
C ALA A 86 22.92 -6.97 9.88
N ALA A 87 22.53 -6.13 10.85
CA ALA A 87 23.21 -6.00 12.15
C ALA A 87 23.00 -7.22 13.08
N GLY A 88 22.20 -8.21 12.67
CA GLY A 88 22.22 -9.56 13.25
C GLY A 88 21.88 -9.63 14.74
N LYS A 89 21.20 -8.65 15.33
CA LYS A 89 20.66 -8.78 16.69
C LYS A 89 19.25 -9.36 16.65
N LYS A 90 19.13 -10.61 16.20
CA LYS A 90 17.98 -11.44 16.61
C LYS A 90 18.22 -11.82 18.06
N LEU A 91 17.67 -11.03 18.98
CA LEU A 91 17.61 -11.40 20.38
C LEU A 91 16.87 -12.74 20.47
N PRO A 92 17.40 -13.75 21.16
CA PRO A 92 16.69 -15.00 21.36
C PRO A 92 15.33 -14.74 22.02
N PRO A 93 14.32 -15.60 21.78
CA PRO A 93 12.95 -15.37 22.25
C PRO A 93 12.80 -15.05 23.75
N GLU A 94 13.67 -15.63 24.59
CA GLU A 94 13.76 -15.35 26.02
C GLU A 94 14.17 -13.89 26.31
N GLU A 95 15.22 -13.39 25.64
CA GLU A 95 15.69 -11.99 25.79
C GLU A 95 14.68 -10.98 25.23
N LEU A 96 13.94 -11.35 24.18
CA LEU A 96 12.85 -10.53 23.65
C LEU A 96 11.70 -10.42 24.66
N ARG A 97 11.35 -11.53 25.32
CA ARG A 97 10.29 -11.59 26.33
C ARG A 97 10.66 -10.74 27.55
N ASP A 98 11.90 -10.83 28.02
CA ASP A 98 12.38 -10.04 29.16
C ASP A 98 12.47 -8.55 28.83
N ALA A 99 12.93 -8.20 27.61
CA ALA A 99 12.95 -6.81 27.15
C ALA A 99 11.54 -6.22 27.02
N MET A 100 10.57 -7.00 26.52
CA MET A 100 9.17 -6.59 26.45
C MET A 100 8.57 -6.44 27.84
N ALA A 101 8.74 -7.44 28.72
CA ALA A 101 8.28 -7.37 30.11
C ALA A 101 8.82 -6.12 30.79
N LYS A 102 10.11 -5.80 30.66
CA LYS A 102 10.72 -4.61 31.24
C LYS A 102 10.17 -3.29 30.66
N LYS A 103 9.90 -3.22 29.36
CA LYS A 103 9.34 -2.02 28.72
C LYS A 103 7.88 -1.76 29.10
N PHE A 104 7.11 -2.81 29.35
CA PHE A 104 5.68 -2.72 29.63
C PHE A 104 5.31 -2.95 31.10
N ALA A 105 6.27 -3.31 31.98
CA ALA A 105 6.07 -3.54 33.41
C ALA A 105 5.58 -2.31 34.22
N GLY A 106 5.50 -1.13 33.61
CA GLY A 106 5.05 0.10 34.27
C GLY A 106 3.77 0.72 33.71
N LYS A 107 3.18 0.19 32.62
CA LYS A 107 1.92 0.72 32.08
C LYS A 107 0.76 -0.15 32.56
N LYS A 108 0.15 0.24 33.68
CA LYS A 108 -1.23 -0.17 33.95
C LYS A 108 -2.13 0.37 32.82
N PRO A 109 -3.18 -0.38 32.43
CA PRO A 109 -4.17 0.10 31.46
C PRO A 109 -4.81 1.42 31.91
#